data_AF-A0A3D2RIX0-F1
#
_entry.id   AF-A0A3D2RIX0-F1
#
_cell.length_a   1.000
_cell.length_b   1.000
_cell.length_c   1.000
_cell.angle_alpha   90.00
_cell.angle_beta   90.00
_cell.angle_gamma   90.00
#
_symmetry.space_group_name_H-M   'P 1'
#
loop_
_entity.id
_entity.type
_entity.pdbx_description
1 polymer ?
#
loop_
_entity_poly.entity_id
_entity_poly.type
_entity_poly.pdbx_seq_one_letter_code
_entity_poly.pdbx_strand_id
1 'polypeptide(L)' 'HWGLANARDLANMIDEGGDTHLVFGTHQPFSYVASARVKLATLGLSEDALARIAGGVAAEILGLDR' A
#
# COMPACT_ATOMS: atom_id res chain seq x y z
N HIS A 1 5.68 9.47 -14.08
CA HIS A 1 5.99 8.11 -14.57
C HIS A 1 6.25 7.19 -13.38
N TRP A 2 5.68 5.99 -13.35
CA TRP A 2 6.00 4.96 -12.34
C TRP A 2 7.27 4.21 -12.75
N GLY A 3 8.18 3.96 -11.81
CA GLY A 3 9.44 3.25 -12.03
C GLY A 3 10.02 2.71 -10.73
N LEU A 4 11.00 1.79 -10.83
CA LEU A 4 11.61 1.11 -9.67
C LEU A 4 12.24 2.05 -8.65
N ALA A 5 12.83 3.17 -9.09
CA ALA A 5 13.38 4.19 -8.20
C ALA A 5 12.30 4.79 -7.28
N ASN A 6 11.17 5.21 -7.86
CA ASN A 6 10.06 5.80 -7.12
C ASN A 6 9.38 4.79 -6.18
N ALA A 7 9.34 3.50 -6.58
CA ALA A 7 8.83 2.43 -5.72
C ALA A 7 9.70 2.27 -4.47
N ARG A 8 11.02 2.36 -4.63
CA ARG A 8 11.99 2.30 -3.54
C ARG A 8 11.91 3.52 -2.62
N ASP A 9 11.74 4.72 -3.18
CA ASP A 9 11.57 5.93 -2.36
C ASP A 9 10.31 5.85 -1.49
N LEU A 10 9.19 5.38 -2.06
CA LEU A 10 7.97 5.15 -1.29
C LEU A 10 8.18 4.06 -0.24
N ALA A 11 8.87 2.96 -0.57
CA ALA A 11 9.18 1.92 0.40
C ALA A 11 10.03 2.43 1.57
N ASN A 12 11.06 3.23 1.28
CA ASN A 12 11.88 3.86 2.32
C ASN A 12 11.04 4.79 3.20
N MET A 13 10.13 5.58 2.61
CA MET A 13 9.21 6.42 3.41
C MET A 13 8.28 5.59 4.31
N ILE A 14 7.89 4.40 3.86
CA ILE A 14 7.05 3.48 4.64
C ILE A 14 7.85 2.85 5.78
N ASP A 15 9.08 2.41 5.50
CA ASP A 15 9.96 1.83 6.50
C ASP A 15 10.36 2.86 7.57
N GLU A 16 10.60 4.12 7.19
CA GLU A 16 10.96 5.21 8.10
C GLU A 16 9.74 5.79 8.84
N GLY A 17 8.60 5.92 8.16
CA GLY A 17 7.40 6.59 8.65
C GLY A 17 6.37 5.67 9.33
N GLY A 18 6.53 4.36 9.20
CA GLY A 18 5.59 3.36 9.70
C GLY A 18 4.46 3.04 8.72
N ASP A 19 4.08 1.76 8.67
CA ASP A 19 3.03 1.20 7.82
C ASP A 19 1.60 1.47 8.34
N THR A 20 1.47 1.97 9.57
CA THR A 20 0.20 2.25 10.26
C THR A 20 -0.55 3.46 9.71
N HIS A 21 0.10 4.33 8.95
CA HIS A 21 -0.46 5.60 8.49
C HIS A 21 -0.92 5.61 7.03
N LEU A 22 -0.87 4.46 6.35
CA LEU A 22 -1.13 4.37 4.93
C LEU A 22 -2.26 3.41 4.61
N VAL A 23 -3.08 3.81 3.62
CA VAL A 23 -4.18 3.01 3.11
C VAL A 23 -4.02 2.85 1.61
N PHE A 24 -3.96 1.60 1.15
CA PHE A 24 -3.94 1.29 -0.26
C PHE A 24 -5.32 1.54 -0.91
N GLY A 25 -5.31 2.13 -2.11
CA GLY A 25 -6.50 2.35 -2.93
C GLY A 25 -6.27 2.01 -4.40
N THR A 26 -7.31 1.52 -5.06
CA THR A 26 -7.26 1.15 -6.50
C THR A 26 -7.70 2.28 -7.44
N HIS A 27 -8.23 3.38 -6.89
CA HIS A 27 -8.71 4.56 -7.61
C HIS A 27 -9.71 4.23 -8.74
N GLN A 28 -10.62 3.28 -8.49
CA GLN A 28 -11.71 2.99 -9.43
C GLN A 28 -12.67 4.19 -9.55
N PRO A 29 -13.25 4.43 -10.75
CA PRO A 29 -13.07 3.68 -12.01
C PRO A 29 -11.90 4.18 -12.89
N PHE A 30 -11.07 5.10 -12.40
CA PHE A 30 -10.05 5.79 -13.20
C PHE A 30 -8.77 4.99 -13.44
N SER A 31 -8.54 3.94 -12.65
CA SER A 31 -7.36 3.05 -12.75
C SER A 31 -7.77 1.59 -12.89
N TYR A 32 -6.82 0.67 -13.07
CA TYR A 32 -7.09 -0.76 -13.18
C TYR A 32 -6.72 -1.48 -11.87
N VAL A 33 -7.65 -2.25 -11.31
CA VAL A 33 -7.45 -3.01 -10.06
C VAL A 33 -6.20 -3.89 -10.11
N ALA A 34 -6.02 -4.64 -11.21
CA ALA A 34 -4.89 -5.56 -11.36
C ALA A 34 -3.54 -4.82 -11.33
N SER A 35 -3.42 -3.71 -12.05
CA SER A 35 -2.18 -2.92 -12.07
C SER A 35 -1.88 -2.30 -10.71
N ALA A 36 -2.90 -1.80 -10.00
CA ALA A 36 -2.73 -1.26 -8.65
C ALA A 36 -2.23 -2.33 -7.67
N ARG A 37 -2.76 -3.56 -7.74
CA ARG A 37 -2.29 -4.69 -6.92
C ARG A 37 -0.85 -5.09 -7.22
N VAL A 38 -0.46 -5.11 -8.50
CA VAL A 38 0.94 -5.36 -8.89
C VAL A 38 1.85 -4.28 -8.29
N LYS A 39 1.48 -3.00 -8.39
CA LYS A 39 2.28 -1.91 -7.81
C LYS A 39 2.51 -2.09 -6.32
N LEU A 40 1.46 -2.40 -5.57
CA LEU A 40 1.54 -2.69 -4.13
C LEU A 40 2.51 -3.85 -3.85
N ALA A 41 2.36 -4.98 -4.54
CA ALA A 41 3.22 -6.14 -4.36
C ALA A 41 4.70 -5.88 -4.72
N THR A 42 4.97 -4.92 -5.61
CA THR A 42 6.33 -4.58 -6.06
C THR A 42 7.02 -3.47 -5.27
N LEU A 43 6.43 -3.00 -4.15
CA LEU A 43 7.05 -1.95 -3.33
C LEU A 43 8.34 -2.40 -2.64
N GLY A 44 8.53 -3.70 -2.40
CA GLY A 44 9.72 -4.21 -1.71
C GLY A 44 9.64 -4.11 -0.18
N LEU A 45 8.42 -4.03 0.36
CA LEU A 45 8.13 -4.08 1.80
C LEU A 45 8.03 -5.54 2.28
N SER A 46 8.07 -5.75 3.60
CA SER A 46 7.76 -7.05 4.20
C SER A 46 6.30 -7.47 3.94
N GLU A 47 6.02 -8.77 4.01
CA GLU A 47 4.66 -9.29 3.84
C GLU A 47 3.69 -8.73 4.88
N ASP A 48 4.15 -8.56 6.13
CA ASP A 48 3.34 -7.98 7.20
C ASP A 48 2.97 -6.52 6.91
N ALA A 49 3.93 -5.71 6.47
CA ALA A 49 3.67 -4.30 6.11
C ALA A 49 2.74 -4.19 4.90
N LEU A 50 2.91 -5.08 3.90
CA LEU A 50 1.99 -5.16 2.77
C LEU A 50 0.57 -5.49 3.22
N ALA A 51 0.40 -6.50 4.10
CA ALA A 51 -0.92 -6.88 4.62
C ALA A 51 -1.57 -5.73 5.41
N ARG A 52 -0.77 -5.02 6.21
CA ARG A 52 -1.21 -3.88 7.01
C ARG A 52 -1.73 -2.75 6.13
N ILE A 53 -0.97 -2.33 5.12
CA ILE A 53 -1.34 -1.24 4.20
C ILE A 53 -2.45 -1.66 3.21
N ALA A 54 -2.47 -2.92 2.77
CA ALA A 54 -3.45 -3.44 1.81
C ALA A 54 -4.89 -3.35 2.33
N GLY A 55 -5.09 -3.45 3.65
CA GLY A 55 -6.42 -3.43 4.24
C GLY A 55 -6.48 -3.33 5.76
N GLY A 56 -5.45 -3.76 6.50
CA GLY A 56 -5.46 -3.71 7.97
C GLY A 56 -5.69 -2.32 8.54
N VAL A 57 -4.99 -1.30 8.01
CA VAL A 57 -5.18 0.10 8.43
C VAL A 57 -6.59 0.60 8.09
N ALA A 58 -7.10 0.27 6.90
CA ALA A 58 -8.44 0.67 6.49
C ALA A 58 -9.52 0.02 7.36
N ALA A 59 -9.35 -1.25 7.72
CA ALA A 59 -10.26 -1.98 8.59
C ALA A 59 -10.33 -1.35 9.98
N GLU A 60 -9.19 -0.96 10.56
CA GLU A 60 -9.13 -0.27 11.84
C GLU A 60 -9.82 1.10 11.78
N ILE A 61 -9.49 1.93 10.79
CA ILE A 61 -10.09 3.27 10.61
C ILE A 61 -11.62 3.19 10.46
N LEU A 62 -12.10 2.18 9.74
CA LEU A 62 -13.52 1.99 9.47
C LEU A 62 -14.24 1.14 10.53
N GLY A 63 -13.53 0.62 11.53
CA GLY A 63 -14.08 -0.24 12.58
C GLY A 63 -14.65 -1.57 12.06
N LEU A 64 -14.02 -2.14 11.03
CA LEU A 64 -14.41 -3.38 10.36
C LEU A 64 -13.71 -4.63 10.91
N ASP A 65 -12.82 -4.47 11.89
CA ASP A 65 -12.06 -5.56 12.53
C ASP A 65 -12.78 -6.19 13.75
N ARG A 66 -14.08 -5.89 13.91
CA ARG A 66 -14.91 -6.30 15.05
C ARG A 66 -15.62 -7.63 14.84
#